data_AF-A0A2P2IRR4-F1
#
_entry.id   AF-A0A2P2IRR4-F1
#
_cell.length_a   1.000
_cell.length_b   1.000
_cell.length_c   1.000
_cell.angle_alpha   90.00
_cell.angle_beta   90.00
_cell.angle_gamma   90.00
#
_symmetry.space_group_name_H-M   'P 1'
#
loop_
_entity.id
_entity.type
_entity.pdbx_description
1 polymer ?
#
loop_
_entity_poly.entity_id
_entity_poly.type
_entity_poly.pdbx_seq_one_letter_code
_entity_poly.pdbx_strand_id
1 'polypeptide(L)'
;MQLLTEPGGGMVDEALAILAILASHPEGKAAIKAAEAVPILVEVIGNGSPRNKENAAAVLVHLCSGDQKYLAEAHELGAMEPLADLAQNGTERGKRKAQHLLERMSRLMEQQKQGQAQTEAQSQTQPQHPEPSSMVANVTDFFV
;
A
#
# COMPACT_ATOMS: atom_id res chain seq x y z
N MET A 1 5.88 21.13 0.47
CA MET A 1 4.44 20.81 0.40
C MET A 1 3.53 21.91 0.96
N GLN A 2 4.06 22.94 1.65
CA GLN A 2 3.26 24.04 2.24
C GLN A 2 2.25 24.68 1.28
N LEU A 3 2.57 24.84 -0.01
CA LEU A 3 1.64 25.39 -1.01
C LEU A 3 0.33 24.59 -1.18
N LEU A 4 0.27 23.32 -0.78
CA LEU A 4 -0.95 22.50 -0.83
C LEU A 4 -1.77 22.56 0.47
N THR A 5 -1.23 23.15 1.54
CA THR A 5 -1.81 23.14 2.88
C THR A 5 -2.19 24.54 3.38
N GLU A 6 -1.84 25.61 2.66
CA GLU A 6 -2.16 26.99 3.05
C GLU A 6 -3.62 27.36 2.74
N PRO A 7 -4.45 27.71 3.75
CA PRO A 7 -5.82 28.15 3.56
C PRO A 7 -5.81 29.57 2.93
N GLY A 8 -6.12 29.65 1.63
CA GLY A 8 -6.13 30.91 0.87
C GLY A 8 -5.26 30.90 -0.40
N GLY A 9 -4.52 29.82 -0.65
CA GLY A 9 -3.68 29.68 -1.83
C GLY A 9 -4.49 29.43 -3.10
N GLY A 10 -4.70 30.46 -3.93
CA GLY A 10 -5.25 30.31 -5.29
C GLY A 10 -4.34 29.55 -6.27
N MET A 11 -3.33 28.82 -5.78
CA MET A 11 -2.28 28.16 -6.56
C MET A 11 -2.23 26.63 -6.36
N VAL A 12 -3.16 26.03 -5.59
CA VAL A 12 -3.18 24.58 -5.35
C VAL A 12 -3.33 23.81 -6.65
N ASP A 13 -4.18 24.31 -7.57
CA ASP A 13 -4.38 23.73 -8.90
C ASP A 13 -3.09 23.68 -9.73
N GLU A 14 -2.38 24.80 -9.80
CA GLU A 14 -1.13 24.96 -10.55
C GLU A 14 -0.01 24.12 -9.93
N ALA A 15 0.10 24.14 -8.60
CA ALA A 15 1.09 23.35 -7.88
C ALA A 15 0.88 21.85 -8.13
N LEU A 16 -0.34 21.35 -8.05
CA LEU A 16 -0.64 19.93 -8.33
C LEU A 16 -0.42 19.57 -9.80
N ALA A 17 -0.72 20.47 -10.74
CA ALA A 17 -0.44 20.25 -12.15
C ALA A 17 1.08 20.12 -12.41
N ILE A 18 1.89 21.01 -11.82
CA ILE A 18 3.35 20.93 -11.90
C ILE A 18 3.87 19.66 -11.24
N LEU A 19 3.36 19.31 -10.05
CA LEU A 19 3.74 18.07 -9.37
C LEU A 19 3.42 16.83 -10.21
N ALA A 20 2.29 16.80 -10.92
CA ALA A 20 1.95 15.69 -11.80
C ALA A 20 2.96 15.54 -12.95
N ILE A 21 3.42 16.66 -13.53
CA ILE A 21 4.49 16.66 -14.55
C ILE A 21 5.82 16.20 -13.96
N LEU A 22 6.20 16.71 -12.79
CA LEU A 22 7.46 16.33 -12.15
C LEU A 22 7.47 14.85 -11.74
N ALA A 23 6.35 14.32 -11.25
CA ALA A 23 6.24 12.92 -10.84
C ALA A 23 6.41 11.93 -12.01
N SER A 24 6.16 12.36 -13.24
CA SER A 24 6.40 11.52 -14.43
C SER A 24 7.88 11.39 -14.80
N HIS A 25 8.77 12.19 -14.18
CA HIS A 25 10.21 12.18 -14.41
C HIS A 25 10.95 11.60 -13.19
N PRO A 26 12.05 10.84 -13.36
CA PRO A 26 12.74 10.18 -12.25
C PRO A 26 13.17 11.12 -11.11
N GLU A 27 13.75 12.26 -11.45
CA GLU A 27 14.28 13.24 -10.49
C GLU A 27 13.15 13.93 -9.73
N GLY A 28 12.11 14.36 -10.45
CA GLY A 28 10.92 14.96 -9.85
C GLY A 28 10.19 13.96 -8.95
N LYS A 29 10.04 12.72 -9.40
CA LYS A 29 9.49 11.63 -8.59
C LYS A 29 10.30 11.42 -7.31
N ALA A 30 11.63 11.37 -7.39
CA ALA A 30 12.51 11.20 -6.23
C ALA A 30 12.36 12.36 -5.23
N ALA A 31 12.30 13.61 -5.72
CA ALA A 31 12.09 14.79 -4.87
C ALA A 31 10.73 14.76 -4.17
N ILE A 32 9.66 14.36 -4.87
CA ILE A 32 8.31 14.26 -4.29
C ILE A 32 8.26 13.16 -3.22
N LYS A 33 8.94 12.02 -3.46
CA LYS A 33 9.07 10.94 -2.47
C LYS A 33 9.79 11.41 -1.20
N ALA A 34 10.90 12.14 -1.37
CA ALA A 34 11.66 12.70 -0.25
C ALA A 34 10.87 13.75 0.54
N ALA A 35 9.83 14.34 -0.05
CA ALA A 35 8.93 15.29 0.59
C ALA A 35 7.73 14.63 1.30
N GLU A 36 7.71 13.30 1.43
CA GLU A 36 6.66 12.53 2.12
C GLU A 36 5.25 12.93 1.67
N ALA A 37 5.05 13.02 0.35
CA ALA A 37 3.86 13.64 -0.21
C ALA A 37 2.56 12.83 -0.06
N VAL A 38 2.62 11.54 0.28
CA VAL A 38 1.47 10.63 0.24
C VAL A 38 0.30 11.07 1.14
N PRO A 39 0.48 11.43 2.42
CA PRO A 39 -0.61 11.89 3.28
C PRO A 39 -1.38 13.08 2.69
N ILE A 40 -0.66 14.06 2.17
CA ILE A 40 -1.24 15.27 1.59
C ILE A 40 -1.98 14.94 0.30
N LEU A 41 -1.45 14.03 -0.53
CA LEU A 41 -2.13 13.60 -1.75
C LEU A 41 -3.45 12.86 -1.44
N VAL A 42 -3.48 12.01 -0.41
CA VAL A 42 -4.70 11.31 0.02
C VAL A 42 -5.75 12.31 0.51
N GLU A 43 -5.35 13.29 1.32
CA GLU A 43 -6.24 14.36 1.79
C GLU A 43 -6.83 15.16 0.62
N VAL A 44 -6.00 15.56 -0.34
CA VAL A 44 -6.44 16.31 -1.53
C VAL A 44 -7.40 15.47 -2.41
N ILE A 45 -7.20 14.16 -2.52
CA ILE A 45 -8.13 13.28 -3.25
C ILE A 45 -9.50 13.24 -2.56
N GLY A 46 -9.55 13.29 -1.23
CA GLY A 46 -10.80 13.36 -0.46
C GLY A 46 -11.51 14.70 -0.62
N ASN A 47 -10.77 15.80 -0.44
CA ASN A 47 -11.36 17.11 -0.14
C ASN A 47 -11.17 18.17 -1.24
N GLY A 48 -10.36 17.90 -2.26
CA GLY A 48 -10.01 18.87 -3.30
C GLY A 48 -11.09 19.10 -4.34
N SER A 49 -10.89 20.11 -5.19
CA SER A 49 -11.70 20.31 -6.41
C SER A 49 -11.58 19.11 -7.36
N PRO A 50 -12.51 18.90 -8.30
CA PRO A 50 -12.40 17.81 -9.29
C PRO A 50 -11.03 17.76 -10.00
N ARG A 51 -10.45 18.93 -10.29
CA ARG A 51 -9.13 19.07 -10.91
C ARG A 51 -8.00 18.73 -9.92
N ASN A 52 -8.10 19.18 -8.67
CA ASN A 52 -7.14 18.82 -7.63
C ASN A 52 -7.11 17.31 -7.41
N LYS A 53 -8.28 16.67 -7.28
CA LYS A 53 -8.41 15.22 -7.08
C LYS A 53 -7.79 14.43 -8.24
N GLU A 54 -8.06 14.83 -9.49
CA GLU A 54 -7.45 14.22 -10.68
C GLU A 54 -5.92 14.33 -10.65
N ASN A 55 -5.38 15.53 -10.40
CA ASN A 55 -3.95 15.77 -10.41
C ASN A 55 -3.24 15.06 -9.24
N ALA A 56 -3.82 15.06 -8.04
CA ALA A 56 -3.28 14.34 -6.89
C ALA A 56 -3.26 12.82 -7.16
N ALA A 57 -4.33 12.26 -7.73
CA ALA A 57 -4.35 10.87 -8.17
C ALA A 57 -3.27 10.58 -9.24
N ALA A 58 -2.99 11.53 -10.14
CA ALA A 58 -1.93 11.39 -11.14
C ALA A 58 -0.54 11.30 -10.49
N VAL A 59 -0.25 12.19 -9.54
CA VAL A 59 1.00 12.14 -8.77
C VAL A 59 1.11 10.79 -8.06
N LEU A 60 0.05 10.35 -7.38
CA LEU A 60 0.05 9.10 -6.63
C LEU A 60 0.29 7.87 -7.53
N VAL A 61 -0.32 7.81 -8.73
CA VAL A 61 -0.03 6.78 -9.74
C VAL A 61 1.46 6.70 -10.06
N HIS A 62 2.11 7.85 -10.25
CA HIS A 62 3.53 7.91 -10.55
C HIS A 62 4.42 7.48 -9.38
N LEU A 63 4.07 7.85 -8.14
CA LEU A 63 4.82 7.46 -6.95
C LEU A 63 4.76 5.94 -6.72
N CYS A 64 3.56 5.37 -6.84
CA CYS A 64 3.33 3.94 -6.71
C CYS A 64 3.91 3.14 -7.89
N SER A 65 4.23 3.79 -9.02
CA SER A 65 4.87 3.14 -10.17
C SER A 65 6.36 2.96 -9.89
N GLY A 66 6.72 1.72 -9.52
CA GLY A 66 8.09 1.28 -9.23
C GLY A 66 8.36 0.90 -7.78
N ASP A 67 7.47 1.23 -6.84
CA ASP A 67 7.63 0.90 -5.42
C ASP A 67 6.26 0.70 -4.76
N GLN A 68 6.01 -0.51 -4.26
CA GLN A 68 4.73 -0.86 -3.64
C GLN A 68 4.52 -0.19 -2.29
N LYS A 69 5.58 0.29 -1.62
CA LYS A 69 5.45 0.88 -0.28
C LYS A 69 4.52 2.10 -0.26
N TYR A 70 4.57 2.95 -1.28
CA TYR A 70 3.70 4.12 -1.37
C TYR A 70 2.24 3.75 -1.65
N LEU A 71 2.02 2.60 -2.30
CA LEU A 71 0.67 2.07 -2.50
C LEU A 71 0.10 1.53 -1.19
N ALA A 72 0.92 0.82 -0.41
CA ALA A 72 0.56 0.33 0.92
C ALA A 72 0.30 1.50 1.89
N GLU A 73 1.20 2.49 1.91
CA GLU A 73 1.05 3.72 2.71
C GLU A 73 -0.26 4.45 2.39
N ALA A 74 -0.56 4.68 1.11
CA ALA A 74 -1.81 5.32 0.70
C ALA A 74 -3.04 4.50 1.14
N HIS A 75 -2.97 3.17 1.09
CA HIS A 75 -4.03 2.29 1.58
C HIS A 75 -4.21 2.42 3.10
N GLU A 76 -3.13 2.39 3.88
CA GLU A 76 -3.15 2.56 5.34
C GLU A 76 -3.71 3.93 5.76
N LEU A 77 -3.48 4.96 4.96
CA LEU A 77 -4.03 6.31 5.15
C LEU A 77 -5.50 6.45 4.69
N GLY A 78 -6.15 5.35 4.31
CA GLY A 78 -7.58 5.34 3.98
C GLY A 78 -7.92 5.83 2.57
N ALA A 79 -6.99 5.77 1.61
CA ALA A 79 -7.24 6.27 0.25
C ALA A 79 -8.35 5.53 -0.52
N MET A 80 -8.74 4.33 -0.10
CA MET A 80 -9.71 3.48 -0.82
C MET A 80 -11.05 4.18 -1.06
N GLU A 81 -11.63 4.82 -0.03
CA GLU A 81 -12.94 5.47 -0.15
C GLU A 81 -12.88 6.76 -1.00
N PRO A 82 -11.93 7.71 -0.77
CA PRO A 82 -11.73 8.85 -1.67
C PRO A 82 -11.48 8.46 -3.12
N LEU A 83 -10.72 7.38 -3.36
CA LEU A 83 -10.49 6.88 -4.72
C LEU A 83 -11.75 6.25 -5.32
N ALA A 84 -12.59 5.57 -4.54
CA ALA A 84 -13.87 5.04 -5.02
C ALA A 84 -14.83 6.17 -5.43
N ASP A 85 -14.94 7.23 -4.63
CA ASP A 85 -15.70 8.44 -4.98
C ASP A 85 -15.16 9.05 -6.28
N LEU A 86 -13.83 9.23 -6.39
CA LEU A 86 -13.21 9.77 -7.60
C LEU A 86 -13.44 8.86 -8.83
N ALA A 87 -13.47 7.54 -8.66
CA ALA A 87 -13.75 6.58 -9.72
C ALA A 87 -15.19 6.65 -10.24
N GLN A 88 -16.14 7.06 -9.39
CA GLN A 88 -17.55 7.16 -9.74
C GLN A 88 -17.92 8.56 -10.25
N ASN A 89 -17.45 9.59 -9.56
CA ASN A 89 -17.93 10.97 -9.68
C ASN A 89 -16.87 11.93 -10.27
N GLY A 90 -15.65 11.44 -10.52
CA GLY A 90 -14.55 12.26 -11.03
C GLY A 90 -14.67 12.69 -12.49
N THR A 91 -13.65 13.42 -12.95
CA THR A 91 -13.42 13.64 -14.38
C THR A 91 -13.06 12.33 -15.08
N GLU A 92 -13.21 12.23 -16.40
CA GLU A 92 -12.85 11.01 -17.15
C GLU A 92 -11.36 10.62 -17.02
N ARG A 93 -10.47 11.58 -16.74
CA ARG A 93 -9.06 11.31 -16.45
C ARG A 93 -8.84 10.90 -15.00
N GLY A 94 -9.58 11.50 -14.06
CA GLY A 94 -9.57 11.14 -12.64
C GLY A 94 -10.09 9.72 -12.42
N LYS A 95 -11.23 9.38 -13.03
CA LYS A 95 -11.84 8.05 -12.95
C LYS A 95 -10.87 6.93 -13.33
N ARG A 96 -10.21 7.07 -14.49
CA ARG A 96 -9.23 6.08 -14.98
C ARG A 96 -8.04 5.90 -14.03
N LYS A 97 -7.55 6.99 -13.43
CA LYS A 97 -6.44 6.93 -12.46
C LYS A 97 -6.86 6.28 -11.16
N ALA A 98 -8.05 6.64 -10.67
CA ALA A 98 -8.61 6.10 -9.45
C ALA A 98 -8.86 4.59 -9.57
N GLN A 99 -9.50 4.16 -10.67
CA GLN A 99 -9.68 2.74 -10.99
C GLN A 99 -8.35 1.99 -11.03
N HIS A 100 -7.34 2.56 -11.71
CA HIS A 100 -6.02 1.94 -11.76
C HIS A 100 -5.38 1.77 -10.37
N LEU A 101 -5.49 2.77 -9.49
CA LEU A 101 -4.99 2.69 -8.12
C LEU A 101 -5.76 1.65 -7.29
N LEU A 102 -7.09 1.66 -7.35
CA LEU A 102 -7.96 0.71 -6.65
C LEU A 102 -7.64 -0.74 -7.03
N GLU A 103 -7.54 -1.04 -8.32
CA GLU A 103 -7.18 -2.39 -8.77
C GLU A 103 -5.81 -2.83 -8.25
N ARG A 104 -4.85 -1.89 -8.17
CA ARG A 104 -3.52 -2.19 -7.63
C ARG A 104 -3.57 -2.43 -6.12
N MET A 105 -4.36 -1.65 -5.37
CA MET A 105 -4.56 -1.85 -3.94
C MET A 105 -5.22 -3.20 -3.65
N SER A 106 -6.28 -3.56 -4.39
CA SER A 106 -6.94 -4.87 -4.25
C SER A 106 -5.98 -6.04 -4.47
N ARG A 107 -5.18 -5.98 -5.55
CA ARG A 107 -4.16 -7.01 -5.81
C ARG A 107 -3.10 -7.11 -4.70
N LEU A 108 -2.70 -5.98 -4.11
CA LEU A 108 -1.75 -5.95 -3.00
C LEU A 108 -2.32 -6.64 -1.75
N MET A 109 -3.59 -6.39 -1.42
CA MET A 109 -4.26 -7.04 -0.30
C MET A 109 -4.40 -8.56 -0.50
N GLU A 110 -4.76 -8.99 -1.72
CA GLU A 110 -4.84 -10.42 -2.07
C GLU A 110 -3.50 -11.13 -1.89
N GLN A 111 -2.40 -10.49 -2.31
CA GLN A 111 -1.04 -11.02 -2.15
C GLN A 111 -0.63 -11.13 -0.68
N GLN A 112 -0.99 -10.14 0.15
CA GLN A 112 -0.71 -10.18 1.59
C GLN A 112 -1.45 -11.33 2.28
N LYS A 113 -2.72 -11.56 1.93
CA LYS A 113 -3.53 -12.66 2.49
C LYS A 113 -2.96 -14.03 2.13
N GLN A 114 -2.44 -14.20 0.91
CA GLN A 114 -1.82 -15.45 0.47
C GLN A 114 -0.48 -15.72 1.17
N GLY A 115 0.33 -14.68 1.41
CA GLY A 115 1.60 -14.83 2.15
C GLY A 115 1.41 -15.22 3.62
N GLN A 116 0.37 -14.68 4.26
CA GLN A 116 0.02 -15.03 5.65
C GLN A 116 -0.47 -16.49 5.76
N ALA A 117 -1.34 -16.94 4.86
CA ALA A 117 -1.83 -18.32 4.84
C ALA A 117 -0.71 -19.37 4.65
N GLN A 118 0.35 -19.03 3.91
CA GLN A 118 1.52 -19.92 3.74
C GLN A 118 2.41 -19.97 4.98
N THR A 119 2.52 -18.86 5.72
CA THR A 119 3.33 -18.77 6.94
C THR A 119 2.66 -19.49 8.12
N GLU A 120 1.33 -19.45 8.20
CA GLU A 120 0.53 -20.20 9.17
C GLU A 120 0.54 -21.72 8.89
N ALA A 121 0.55 -22.14 7.62
CA ALA A 121 0.63 -23.56 7.27
C ALA A 121 1.98 -24.22 7.62
N GLN A 122 3.07 -23.45 7.65
CA GLN A 122 4.41 -23.96 7.98
C GLN A 122 4.70 -24.02 9.48
N SER A 123 3.96 -23.26 10.30
CA SER A 123 4.12 -23.27 11.76
C SER A 123 3.38 -24.43 12.46
N GLN A 124 2.50 -25.16 11.75
CA GLN A 124 1.76 -26.31 12.28
C GLN A 124 2.31 -27.70 11.86
N THR A 125 3.39 -27.77 11.07
CA THR A 125 3.92 -29.04 10.51
C THR A 125 5.18 -29.60 11.19
N GLN A 126 5.50 -29.20 12.44
CA GLN A 126 6.59 -29.84 13.18
C GLN A 126 6.15 -31.25 13.67
N PRO A 127 6.78 -32.35 13.21
CA PRO A 127 6.45 -33.68 13.72
C PRO A 127 6.93 -33.79 15.17
N GLN A 128 6.02 -34.18 16.07
CA GLN A 128 6.41 -34.56 17.42
C GLN A 128 7.37 -35.74 17.34
N HIS A 129 8.61 -35.51 17.76
CA HIS A 129 9.65 -36.52 17.87
C HIS A 129 9.27 -37.47 19.01
N PRO A 130 9.10 -38.79 18.79
CA PRO A 130 9.01 -39.72 19.91
C PRO A 130 10.39 -39.83 20.54
N GLU A 131 10.48 -39.63 21.86
CA GLU A 131 11.69 -39.92 22.62
C GLU A 131 12.03 -41.42 22.53
N PRO A 132 13.30 -41.82 22.27
CA PRO A 132 13.70 -43.21 22.42
C PRO A 132 13.84 -43.52 23.91
N SER A 133 12.84 -44.17 24.50
CA SER A 133 12.98 -44.82 25.81
C SER A 133 14.12 -45.82 25.74
N SER A 134 15.16 -45.54 26.53
CA SER A 134 16.36 -46.36 26.66
C SER A 134 16.02 -47.77 27.15
N MET A 135 16.54 -48.74 26.41
CA MET A 135 16.57 -50.15 26.79
C MET A 135 17.55 -50.28 27.97
N VAL A 136 17.04 -50.56 29.16
CA VAL A 136 17.84 -51.16 30.25
C VAL A 136 17.27 -52.54 30.53
N ALA A 137 18.02 -53.54 30.08
CA ALA A 137 17.81 -54.93 30.41
C ALA A 137 18.02 -55.15 31.92
N ASN A 138 16.96 -55.54 32.63
CA ASN A 138 17.11 -56.22 33.91
C ASN A 138 17.04 -57.72 33.65
N VAL A 139 18.22 -58.33 33.54
CA VAL A 139 18.37 -59.78 33.74
C VAL A 139 18.64 -59.96 35.23
N THR A 140 17.62 -60.35 35.99
CA THR A 140 17.78 -61.10 37.24
C THR A 140 16.44 -61.67 37.70
N ASP A 141 16.49 -62.93 38.14
CA ASP A 141 15.47 -63.70 38.87
C ASP A 141 14.26 -64.28 38.13
N PHE A 142 14.42 -65.52 37.64
CA PHE A 142 13.52 -66.62 37.98
C PHE A 142 14.15 -67.99 37.61
N PHE A 143 14.72 -68.71 38.59
CA PHE A 143 14.67 -70.18 38.71
C PHE A 143 15.39 -70.61 40.00
N VAL A 144 14.62 -70.76 41.08
CA VAL A 144 14.75 -71.82 42.09
C VAL A 144 13.45 -72.59 42.06
#